data_AF-A0A2A8BSI4-F1
#
_entry.id   AF-A0A2A8BSI4-F1
#
_cell.length_a   1.000
_cell.length_b   1.000
_cell.length_c   1.000
_cell.angle_alpha   90.00
_cell.angle_beta   90.00
_cell.angle_gamma   90.00
#
_symmetry.space_group_name_H-M   'P 1'
#
loop_
_entity.id
_entity.type
_entity.pdbx_description
1 polymer ?
#
loop_
_entity_poly.entity_id
_entity_poly.type
_entity_poly.pdbx_seq_one_letter_code
_entity_poly.pdbx_strand_id
1 'polypeptide(L)'
;MKIEVGDIVNTTYSRSVEVLDITPDACNESKHRVWFINDFGDKINTFIRNCTLVKKGEKKMKTYTGFEAYKALLEGKVLELGAVSKQLYKMMGAEGDTLYTKRKNEDAWSYCNMELNFFMSREFTEYKEPLKYKVGDEVWVKAKVIQIDEVSNNLPYRLDLGEDYTAWFEENEVKGIDE
;
A
#
# COMPACT_ATOMS: atom_id res chain seq x y z
N MET A 1 -1.24 -10.17 -5.80
CA MET A 1 -1.14 -8.72 -6.12
C MET A 1 -2.46 -8.05 -5.76
N LYS A 2 -2.50 -7.12 -4.80
CA LYS A 2 -3.77 -6.51 -4.32
C LYS A 2 -4.08 -5.23 -5.12
N ILE A 3 -5.20 -5.19 -5.82
CA ILE A 3 -5.72 -3.98 -6.49
C ILE A 3 -6.33 -3.07 -5.42
N GLU A 4 -6.09 -1.77 -5.52
CA GLU A 4 -6.54 -0.75 -4.58
C GLU A 4 -7.29 0.38 -5.30
N VAL A 5 -8.05 1.18 -4.56
CA VAL A 5 -8.68 2.40 -5.08
C VAL A 5 -7.61 3.38 -5.57
N GLY A 6 -7.82 3.92 -6.77
CA GLY A 6 -6.90 4.78 -7.50
C GLY A 6 -6.02 4.02 -8.50
N ASP A 7 -5.93 2.68 -8.42
CA ASP A 7 -5.16 1.88 -9.38
C ASP A 7 -5.71 2.02 -10.80
N ILE A 8 -4.83 2.04 -11.80
CA ILE A 8 -5.21 1.92 -13.20
C ILE A 8 -5.16 0.44 -13.57
N VAL A 9 -6.29 -0.08 -14.00
CA VAL A 9 -6.46 -1.51 -14.34
C VAL A 9 -6.99 -1.67 -15.77
N ASN A 10 -6.67 -2.80 -16.36
CA ASN A 10 -7.40 -3.32 -17.50
C ASN A 10 -8.47 -4.27 -16.97
N THR A 11 -9.69 -4.13 -17.47
CA THR A 11 -10.78 -5.06 -17.21
C THR A 11 -11.11 -5.82 -18.49
N THR A 12 -12.01 -6.79 -18.40
CA THR A 12 -12.55 -7.48 -19.58
C THR A 12 -13.23 -6.54 -20.58
N TYR A 13 -13.75 -5.39 -20.11
CA TYR A 13 -14.61 -4.50 -20.91
C TYR A 13 -13.98 -3.15 -21.24
N SER A 14 -13.00 -2.70 -20.46
CA SER A 14 -12.39 -1.37 -20.60
C SER A 14 -10.91 -1.43 -20.24
N ARG A 15 -10.10 -0.63 -20.94
CA ARG A 15 -8.64 -0.60 -20.76
C ARG A 15 -8.23 0.68 -20.04
N SER A 16 -7.20 0.59 -19.21
CA SER A 16 -6.61 1.73 -18.50
C SER A 16 -7.61 2.58 -17.70
N VAL A 17 -8.51 1.92 -16.97
CA VAL A 17 -9.53 2.58 -16.14
C VAL A 17 -9.07 2.72 -14.71
N GLU A 18 -9.40 3.86 -14.07
CA GLU A 18 -9.12 4.08 -12.65
C GLU A 18 -10.14 3.34 -11.78
N VAL A 19 -9.64 2.59 -10.79
CA VAL A 19 -10.46 1.97 -9.75
C VAL A 19 -11.00 3.04 -8.83
N LEU A 20 -12.32 3.18 -8.78
CA LEU A 20 -13.00 4.16 -7.94
C LEU A 20 -13.34 3.64 -6.56
N ASP A 21 -13.72 2.36 -6.47
CA ASP A 21 -14.14 1.72 -5.22
C ASP A 21 -13.93 0.22 -5.31
N ILE A 22 -13.71 -0.41 -4.15
CA ILE A 22 -13.64 -1.86 -4.01
C ILE A 22 -14.59 -2.27 -2.90
N THR A 23 -15.67 -2.92 -3.29
CA THR A 23 -16.63 -3.48 -2.33
C THR A 23 -16.15 -4.88 -1.92
N PRO A 24 -15.77 -5.09 -0.65
CA PRO A 24 -15.41 -6.42 -0.18
C PRO A 24 -16.64 -7.33 -0.15
N ASP A 25 -16.44 -8.61 -0.48
CA ASP A 25 -17.42 -9.66 -0.29
C ASP A 25 -16.97 -10.41 0.96
N ALA A 26 -17.77 -10.33 2.02
CA ALA A 26 -17.40 -10.73 3.38
C ALA A 26 -16.96 -12.20 3.50
N CYS A 27 -17.22 -13.01 2.48
CA CYS A 27 -16.92 -14.44 2.49
C CYS A 27 -15.83 -14.86 1.50
N ASN A 28 -15.35 -13.99 0.60
CA ASN A 28 -14.36 -14.38 -0.42
C ASN A 28 -13.68 -13.18 -1.08
N GLU A 29 -12.37 -13.01 -0.86
CA GLU A 29 -11.61 -11.91 -1.46
C GLU A 29 -11.61 -11.92 -2.99
N SER A 30 -11.71 -13.10 -3.63
CA SER A 30 -11.78 -13.23 -5.08
C SER A 30 -13.11 -12.76 -5.69
N LYS A 31 -14.12 -12.50 -4.85
CA LYS A 31 -15.44 -11.94 -5.23
C LYS A 31 -15.57 -10.44 -4.98
N HIS A 32 -14.49 -9.77 -4.55
CA HIS A 32 -14.49 -8.32 -4.42
C HIS A 32 -14.90 -7.67 -5.74
N ARG A 33 -15.78 -6.67 -5.65
CA ARG A 33 -16.23 -5.90 -6.81
C ARG A 33 -15.42 -4.62 -6.94
N VAL A 34 -14.85 -4.41 -8.11
CA VAL A 34 -14.10 -3.22 -8.50
C VAL A 34 -15.02 -2.33 -9.33
N TRP A 35 -15.20 -1.08 -8.91
CA TRP A 35 -15.99 -0.08 -9.62
C TRP A 35 -15.09 0.87 -10.38
N PHE A 36 -15.48 1.24 -11.60
CA PHE A 36 -14.75 2.15 -12.48
C PHE A 36 -15.70 2.89 -13.45
N ILE A 37 -15.18 3.91 -14.14
CA ILE A 37 -15.88 4.55 -15.27
C ILE A 37 -15.34 3.97 -16.57
N ASN A 38 -16.22 3.50 -17.45
CA ASN A 38 -15.83 2.98 -18.76
C ASN A 38 -15.53 4.12 -19.76
N ASP A 39 -15.12 3.74 -20.97
CA ASP A 39 -14.79 4.70 -22.04
C ASP A 39 -15.99 5.55 -22.52
N PHE A 40 -17.22 5.19 -22.10
CA PHE A 40 -18.47 5.89 -22.42
C PHE A 40 -18.94 6.82 -21.30
N GLY A 41 -18.24 6.86 -20.16
CA GLY A 41 -18.61 7.68 -19.00
C GLY A 41 -19.56 7.00 -18.01
N ASP A 42 -19.90 5.73 -18.21
CA ASP A 42 -20.79 4.97 -17.34
C ASP A 42 -20.04 4.34 -16.16
N LYS A 43 -20.65 4.38 -14.97
CA LYS A 43 -20.14 3.68 -13.79
C LYS A 43 -20.49 2.20 -13.83
N ILE A 44 -19.48 1.35 -13.96
CA ILE A 44 -19.62 -0.11 -14.08
C ILE A 44 -18.83 -0.81 -12.96
N ASN A 45 -19.17 -2.08 -12.66
CA ASN A 45 -18.35 -2.94 -11.81
C ASN A 45 -17.96 -4.26 -12.49
N THR A 46 -16.86 -4.84 -12.03
CA THR A 46 -16.43 -6.20 -12.36
C THR A 46 -15.82 -6.88 -11.13
N PHE A 47 -15.54 -8.18 -11.20
CA PHE A 47 -14.82 -8.88 -10.14
C PHE A 47 -13.33 -8.56 -10.18
N ILE A 48 -12.69 -8.47 -9.01
CA ILE A 48 -11.26 -8.18 -8.88
C ILE A 48 -10.38 -9.15 -9.65
N ARG A 49 -10.78 -10.43 -9.75
CA ARG A 49 -10.08 -11.47 -10.53
C ARG A 49 -10.09 -11.21 -12.05
N ASN A 50 -11.00 -10.38 -12.53
CA ASN A 50 -11.12 -9.98 -13.93
C ASN A 50 -10.38 -8.67 -14.21
N CYS A 51 -9.65 -8.13 -13.23
CA CYS A 51 -8.85 -6.94 -13.37
C CYS A 51 -7.37 -7.30 -13.44
N THR A 52 -6.67 -6.73 -14.42
CA THR A 52 -5.21 -6.78 -14.53
C THR A 52 -4.67 -5.42 -14.15
N LEU A 53 -3.81 -5.36 -13.14
CA LEU A 53 -3.19 -4.12 -12.71
C LEU A 53 -2.21 -3.61 -13.79
N VAL A 54 -2.44 -2.40 -14.29
CA VAL A 54 -1.60 -1.75 -15.32
C VAL A 54 -0.63 -0.78 -14.68
N LYS A 55 -1.14 0.08 -13.80
CA LYS A 55 -0.34 1.07 -13.07
C LYS A 55 -0.91 1.21 -11.68
N LYS A 56 -0.05 1.20 -10.66
CA LYS A 56 -0.47 1.55 -9.32
C LYS A 56 -0.94 2.99 -9.27
N GLY A 57 -2.10 3.18 -8.65
CA GLY A 57 -2.66 4.49 -8.42
C GLY A 57 -1.71 5.29 -7.58
N GLU A 58 -1.61 6.59 -7.87
CA GLU A 58 -1.10 7.50 -6.85
C GLU A 58 -2.12 7.43 -5.71
N LYS A 59 -1.72 6.83 -4.58
CA LYS A 59 -2.59 6.70 -3.41
C LYS A 59 -3.15 8.10 -3.12
N LYS A 60 -4.44 8.32 -3.38
CA LYS A 60 -5.08 9.62 -3.16
C LYS A 60 -4.86 9.98 -1.70
N MET A 61 -3.97 10.94 -1.48
CA MET A 61 -3.64 11.39 -0.16
C MET A 61 -4.80 12.25 0.31
N LYS A 62 -5.45 11.83 1.39
CA LYS A 62 -6.57 12.59 1.95
C LYS A 62 -6.03 13.86 2.57
N THR A 63 -6.66 14.99 2.27
CA THR A 63 -6.38 16.25 2.97
C THR A 63 -7.26 16.34 4.22
N TYR A 64 -6.68 16.86 5.29
CA TYR A 64 -7.28 17.03 6.60
C TYR A 64 -7.13 18.49 7.01
N THR A 65 -8.22 19.07 7.51
CA THR A 65 -8.15 20.33 8.25
C THR A 65 -7.58 20.10 9.64
N GLY A 66 -7.10 21.13 10.33
CA GLY A 66 -6.42 21.00 11.62
C GLY A 66 -7.06 20.04 12.62
N PHE A 67 -8.36 20.14 12.91
CA PHE A 67 -9.00 19.21 13.84
C PHE A 67 -9.03 17.76 13.35
N GLU A 68 -9.27 17.56 12.05
CA GLU A 68 -9.29 16.24 11.43
C GLU A 68 -7.88 15.64 11.37
N ALA A 69 -6.86 16.48 11.19
CA ALA A 69 -5.46 16.10 11.20
C ALA A 69 -5.05 15.61 12.59
N TYR A 70 -5.50 16.29 13.66
CA TYR A 70 -5.23 15.83 15.02
C TYR A 70 -5.81 14.44 15.29
N LYS A 71 -7.06 14.19 14.87
CA LYS A 71 -7.67 12.86 14.99
C LYS A 71 -6.92 11.80 14.17
N ALA A 72 -6.57 12.12 12.93
CA ALA A 72 -5.80 11.25 12.07
C ALA A 72 -4.44 10.87 12.68
N LEU A 73 -3.76 11.82 13.32
CA LEU A 73 -2.51 11.61 14.04
C LEU A 73 -2.67 10.67 15.25
N LEU A 74 -3.74 10.84 16.04
CA LEU A 74 -4.08 9.94 17.15
C LEU A 74 -4.43 8.51 16.68
N GLU A 75 -4.99 8.38 15.47
CA GLU A 75 -5.22 7.09 14.81
C GLU A 75 -3.93 6.45 14.24
N GLY A 76 -2.78 7.08 14.44
CA GLY A 76 -1.47 6.58 14.01
C GLY A 76 -1.11 6.91 12.56
N LYS A 77 -1.86 7.79 11.89
CA LYS A 77 -1.52 8.22 10.52
C LYS A 77 -0.33 9.17 10.53
N VAL A 78 0.44 9.14 9.45
CA VAL A 78 1.51 10.11 9.19
C VAL A 78 0.98 11.21 8.29
N LEU A 79 1.20 12.46 8.64
CA LEU A 79 0.68 13.62 7.92
C LEU A 79 1.80 14.53 7.40
N GLU A 80 1.62 15.10 6.22
CA GLU A 80 2.50 16.11 5.63
C GLU A 80 1.88 17.50 5.74
N LEU A 81 2.62 18.48 6.25
CA LEU A 81 2.17 19.88 6.36
C LEU A 81 2.27 20.60 5.01
N GLY A 82 1.28 20.41 4.14
CA GLY A 82 1.27 20.96 2.79
C GLY A 82 2.38 20.41 1.89
N ALA A 83 2.09 20.26 0.59
CA ALA A 83 3.00 19.59 -0.36
C ALA A 83 4.38 20.26 -0.52
N VAL A 84 4.53 21.53 -0.09
CA VAL A 84 5.76 22.31 -0.24
C VAL A 84 6.74 22.09 0.92
N SER A 85 6.26 21.83 2.14
CA SER A 85 7.15 21.76 3.32
C SER A 85 7.98 20.48 3.37
N LYS A 86 7.50 19.39 2.75
CA LYS A 86 8.05 18.03 2.88
C LYS A 86 8.23 17.58 4.34
N GLN A 87 7.53 18.22 5.26
CA GLN A 87 7.62 17.97 6.69
C GLN A 87 6.51 16.99 7.09
N LEU A 88 6.91 15.88 7.67
CA LEU A 88 6.04 14.82 8.14
C LEU A 88 5.81 14.95 9.64
N TYR A 89 4.64 14.51 10.09
CA TYR A 89 4.18 14.53 11.47
C TYR A 89 3.54 13.21 11.82
N LYS A 90 3.82 12.71 13.03
CA LYS A 90 3.14 11.54 13.60
C LYS A 90 3.13 11.63 15.12
N MET A 91 2.21 10.92 15.77
CA MET A 91 2.24 10.76 17.22
C MET A 91 3.10 9.55 17.60
N MET A 92 3.85 9.68 18.69
CA MET A 92 4.63 8.61 19.32
C MET A 92 4.61 8.78 20.83
N GLY A 93 5.25 7.85 21.54
CA GLY A 93 5.27 7.79 23.00
C GLY A 93 4.48 6.59 23.53
N ALA A 94 4.61 6.29 24.81
CA ALA A 94 3.92 5.16 25.44
C ALA A 94 2.39 5.24 25.31
N GLU A 95 1.86 6.47 25.26
CA GLU A 95 0.42 6.75 25.12
C GLU A 95 0.04 7.23 23.70
N GLY A 96 1.01 7.37 22.78
CA GLY A 96 0.76 7.87 21.43
C GLY A 96 0.24 9.32 21.39
N ASP A 97 0.65 10.14 22.35
CA ASP A 97 0.14 11.48 22.61
C ASP A 97 1.15 12.59 22.27
N THR A 98 2.40 12.23 21.99
CA THR A 98 3.48 13.18 21.78
C THR A 98 3.74 13.36 20.29
N LEU A 99 3.72 14.61 19.82
CA LEU A 99 3.96 14.94 18.41
C LEU A 99 5.44 14.88 18.06
N TYR A 100 5.76 14.21 16.96
CA TYR A 100 7.09 14.16 16.37
C TYR A 100 7.06 14.60 14.91
N THR A 101 8.19 15.10 14.45
CA THR A 101 8.36 15.57 13.08
C THR A 101 9.68 15.10 12.46
N LYS A 102 9.69 14.98 11.13
CA LYS A 102 10.89 14.78 10.31
C LYS A 102 10.68 15.31 8.89
N ARG A 103 11.75 15.53 8.14
CA ARG A 103 11.65 15.72 6.69
C ARG A 103 11.49 14.38 5.97
N LYS A 104 10.84 14.37 4.80
CA LYS A 104 10.67 13.14 3.98
C LYS A 104 11.95 12.35 3.71
N ASN A 105 13.09 13.03 3.63
CA ASN A 105 14.40 12.43 3.32
C ASN A 105 15.22 12.12 4.59
N GLU A 106 14.63 12.28 5.77
CA GLU A 106 15.29 11.98 7.04
C GLU A 106 14.74 10.66 7.59
N ASP A 107 15.62 9.90 8.24
CA ASP A 107 15.25 8.63 8.87
C ASP A 107 14.76 8.83 10.30
N ALA A 108 15.36 9.79 11.02
CA ALA A 108 15.11 10.04 12.43
C ALA A 108 13.92 10.97 12.66
N TRP A 109 13.09 10.63 13.65
CA TRP A 109 12.01 11.49 14.15
C TRP A 109 12.51 12.34 15.31
N SER A 110 12.13 13.61 15.33
CA SER A 110 12.45 14.54 16.41
C SER A 110 11.18 15.02 17.11
N TYR A 111 11.26 15.24 18.42
CA TYR A 111 10.17 15.82 19.18
C TYR A 111 9.75 17.17 18.57
N CYS A 112 8.44 17.41 18.48
CA CYS A 112 7.88 18.62 17.92
C CYS A 112 6.88 19.24 18.89
N ASN A 113 7.17 20.46 19.34
CA ASN A 113 6.18 21.28 20.01
C ASN A 113 5.58 22.26 18.99
N MET A 114 4.41 21.93 18.47
CA MET A 114 3.68 22.80 17.55
C MET A 114 2.57 23.54 18.28
N GLU A 115 2.50 24.86 18.10
CA GLU A 115 1.42 25.66 18.66
C GLU A 115 0.05 25.22 18.11
N LEU A 116 -0.92 25.05 18.99
CA LEU A 116 -2.27 24.61 18.62
C LEU A 116 -2.91 25.52 17.58
N ASN A 117 -2.80 26.84 17.72
CA ASN A 117 -3.34 27.81 16.76
C ASN A 117 -2.70 27.65 15.37
N PHE A 118 -1.38 27.40 15.34
CA PHE A 118 -0.70 27.12 14.09
C PHE A 118 -1.19 25.80 13.49
N PHE A 119 -1.26 24.72 14.26
CA PHE A 119 -1.74 23.43 13.77
C PHE A 119 -3.17 23.51 13.23
N MET A 120 -4.06 24.20 13.95
CA MET A 120 -5.48 24.29 13.61
C MET A 120 -5.76 25.14 12.35
N SER A 121 -4.85 26.04 11.99
CA SER A 121 -4.97 26.92 10.81
C SER A 121 -4.35 26.33 9.54
N ARG A 122 -3.86 25.09 9.59
CA ARG A 122 -3.16 24.44 8.48
C ARG A 122 -3.96 23.28 7.90
N GLU A 123 -3.62 22.99 6.65
CA GLU A 123 -4.04 21.78 5.96
C GLU A 123 -2.90 20.78 5.96
N PHE A 124 -3.27 19.52 6.18
CA PHE A 124 -2.36 18.40 6.21
C PHE A 124 -2.79 17.36 5.20
N THR A 125 -1.84 16.68 4.59
CA THR A 125 -2.11 15.62 3.62
C THR A 125 -1.59 14.32 4.18
N GLU A 126 -2.40 13.26 4.22
CA GLU A 126 -1.93 11.96 4.73
C GLU A 126 -0.80 11.43 3.87
N TYR A 127 0.35 11.27 4.49
CA TYR A 127 1.53 10.73 3.86
C TYR A 127 1.46 9.21 3.85
N LYS A 128 1.46 8.67 2.64
CA LYS A 128 1.62 7.25 2.40
C LYS A 128 2.97 7.07 1.73
N GLU A 129 3.84 6.27 2.35
CA GLU A 129 5.13 5.96 1.71
C GLU A 129 4.85 5.38 0.32
N PRO A 130 5.50 5.92 -0.73
CA PRO A 130 5.44 5.33 -2.04
C PRO A 130 5.96 3.90 -1.94
N LEU A 131 5.30 2.96 -2.62
CA LEU A 131 5.81 1.61 -2.75
C LEU A 131 7.21 1.68 -3.34
N LYS A 132 8.19 1.10 -2.63
CA LYS A 132 9.59 1.10 -3.07
C LYS A 132 9.78 0.41 -4.42
N TYR A 133 8.92 -0.56 -4.72
CA TYR A 133 8.95 -1.37 -5.93
C TYR A 133 7.74 -1.07 -6.82
N LYS A 134 7.94 -1.10 -8.13
CA LYS A 134 6.91 -0.93 -9.17
C LYS A 134 6.55 -2.27 -9.79
N VAL A 135 5.46 -2.28 -10.56
CA VAL A 135 5.05 -3.45 -11.33
C VAL A 135 6.14 -3.80 -12.34
N GLY A 136 6.52 -5.08 -12.38
CA GLY A 136 7.60 -5.58 -13.22
C GLY A 136 8.98 -5.57 -12.56
N ASP A 137 9.11 -5.07 -11.33
CA ASP A 137 10.34 -5.25 -10.57
C ASP A 137 10.43 -6.70 -10.07
N GLU A 138 11.61 -7.30 -10.21
CA GLU A 138 11.96 -8.56 -9.57
C GLU A 138 12.47 -8.29 -8.15
N VAL A 139 11.93 -8.99 -7.16
CA VAL A 139 12.26 -8.79 -5.75
C VAL A 139 12.49 -10.11 -5.03
N TRP A 140 13.44 -10.11 -4.10
CA TRP A 140 13.64 -11.22 -3.17
C TRP A 140 12.72 -11.06 -1.96
N VAL A 141 11.93 -12.10 -1.67
CA VAL A 141 11.06 -12.16 -0.48
C VAL A 141 11.63 -13.17 0.51
N LYS A 142 11.45 -12.90 1.81
CA LYS A 142 11.81 -13.88 2.85
C LYS A 142 10.74 -14.96 2.89
N ALA A 143 11.16 -16.21 2.78
CA ALA A 143 10.32 -17.39 2.88
C ALA A 143 11.06 -18.48 3.65
N LYS A 144 10.32 -19.46 4.17
CA LYS A 144 10.91 -20.64 4.81
C LYS A 144 10.89 -21.81 3.84
N VAL A 145 12.04 -22.42 3.57
CA VAL A 145 12.09 -23.71 2.87
C VAL A 145 11.48 -24.77 3.79
N ILE A 146 10.40 -25.41 3.34
CA ILE A 146 9.70 -26.45 4.11
C ILE A 146 9.90 -27.84 3.52
N GLN A 147 10.27 -27.93 2.25
CA GLN A 147 10.55 -29.19 1.57
C GLN A 147 11.50 -28.96 0.39
N ILE A 148 12.37 -29.94 0.14
CA ILE A 148 13.24 -30.01 -1.03
C ILE A 148 12.97 -31.35 -1.72
N ASP A 149 12.78 -31.35 -3.04
CA ASP A 149 12.62 -32.54 -3.86
C ASP A 149 13.71 -32.57 -4.95
N GLU A 150 14.80 -33.27 -4.66
CA GLU A 150 15.95 -33.42 -5.57
C GLU A 150 15.63 -34.24 -6.83
N VAL A 151 14.48 -34.91 -6.88
CA VAL A 151 14.04 -35.69 -8.06
C VAL A 151 13.25 -34.81 -9.03
N SER A 152 12.71 -33.69 -8.55
CA SER A 152 11.98 -32.70 -9.35
C SER A 152 12.96 -31.80 -10.12
N ASN A 153 13.16 -32.09 -11.41
CA ASN A 153 14.08 -31.30 -12.25
C ASN A 153 13.61 -29.85 -12.51
N ASN A 154 12.35 -29.53 -12.26
CA ASN A 154 11.79 -28.23 -12.61
C ASN A 154 11.52 -27.35 -11.40
N LEU A 155 10.99 -27.87 -10.30
CA LEU A 155 10.65 -27.04 -9.13
C LEU A 155 11.05 -27.79 -7.85
N PRO A 156 12.34 -27.77 -7.49
CA PRO A 156 12.85 -28.56 -6.37
C PRO A 156 12.53 -27.97 -4.99
N TYR A 157 12.22 -26.67 -4.89
CA TYR A 157 12.02 -26.01 -3.58
C TYR A 157 10.58 -25.71 -3.29
N ARG A 158 10.06 -26.21 -2.16
CA ARG A 158 8.77 -25.77 -1.62
C ARG A 158 8.98 -24.75 -0.51
N LEU A 159 8.45 -23.56 -0.71
CA LEU A 159 8.54 -22.45 0.23
C LEU A 159 7.21 -22.16 0.91
N ASP A 160 7.26 -21.82 2.20
CA ASP A 160 6.18 -21.22 2.98
C ASP A 160 6.34 -19.70 3.00
N LEU A 161 5.32 -19.01 2.49
CA LEU A 161 5.26 -17.56 2.33
C LEU A 161 4.37 -16.89 3.40
N GLY A 162 3.89 -17.65 4.39
CA GLY A 162 2.97 -17.21 5.43
C GLY A 162 1.49 -17.41 5.09
N GLU A 163 0.63 -17.34 6.10
CA GLU A 163 -0.84 -17.46 5.99
C GLU A 163 -1.32 -18.66 5.16
N ASP A 164 -0.72 -19.84 5.40
CA ASP A 164 -1.02 -21.10 4.71
C ASP A 164 -0.75 -21.10 3.19
N TYR A 165 0.04 -20.14 2.69
CA TYR A 165 0.42 -20.08 1.29
C TYR A 165 1.79 -20.77 1.04
N THR A 166 1.77 -21.87 0.30
CA THR A 166 2.99 -22.58 -0.12
C THR A 166 3.07 -22.72 -1.63
N ALA A 167 4.27 -22.61 -2.19
CA ALA A 167 4.51 -22.75 -3.62
C ALA A 167 5.85 -23.44 -3.90
N TRP A 168 5.98 -24.01 -5.09
CA TRP A 168 7.20 -24.66 -5.57
C TRP A 168 7.95 -23.73 -6.53
N PHE A 169 9.28 -23.67 -6.43
CA PHE A 169 10.15 -22.72 -7.14
C PHE A 169 11.37 -23.42 -7.77
N GLU A 170 11.87 -22.84 -8.86
CA GLU A 170 13.15 -23.21 -9.48
C GLU A 170 14.34 -22.80 -8.58
N GLU A 171 15.50 -23.46 -8.73
CA GLU A 171 16.73 -23.11 -7.99
C GLU A 171 17.15 -21.64 -8.19
N ASN A 172 17.07 -21.13 -9.42
CA ASN A 172 17.41 -19.75 -9.77
C ASN A 172 16.40 -18.71 -9.25
N GLU A 173 15.21 -19.14 -8.81
CA GLU A 173 14.18 -18.29 -8.20
C GLU A 173 14.30 -18.22 -6.67
N VAL A 174 15.32 -18.86 -6.08
CA VAL A 174 15.61 -18.86 -4.64
C VAL A 174 17.01 -18.28 -4.40
N LYS A 175 17.16 -17.52 -3.31
CA LYS A 175 18.46 -17.01 -2.86
C LYS A 175 18.59 -17.19 -1.34
N GLY A 176 19.71 -17.77 -0.90
CA GLY A 176 20.02 -17.87 0.53
C GLY A 176 20.11 -16.50 1.19
N ILE A 177 19.55 -16.35 2.39
CA ILE A 177 19.61 -15.09 3.14
C ILE A 177 21.04 -14.78 3.60
N ASP A 178 21.85 -15.83 3.79
CA ASP A 178 23.24 -15.75 4.25
C ASP A 178 24.26 -15.86 3.10
N GLU A 179 23.81 -15.74 1.84
CA GLU A 179 24.63 -15.76 0.60
C GLU A 179 24.83 -14.36 -0.03
#